data_AF-A0A4V2XU64-F1
#
_entry.id   AF-A0A4V2XU64-F1
#
_cell.length_a   1.000
_cell.length_b   1.000
_cell.length_c   1.000
_cell.angle_alpha   90.00
_cell.angle_beta   90.00
_cell.angle_gamma   90.00
#
_symmetry.space_group_name_H-M   'P 1'
#
loop_
_entity.id
_entity.type
_entity.pdbx_description
1 polymer ?
#
loop_
_entity_poly.entity_id
_entity_poly.type
_entity_poly.pdbx_seq_one_letter_code
_entity_poly.pdbx_strand_id
1 'polypeptide(L)' 'ELIDFHGGWSNVMDVTIATMEWVAWYNTERIHSYCGNIPPRECEEAFHRSRGTTAQTG' A
#
# COMPACT_ATOMS: atom_id res chain seq x y z
N GLU A 1 0.44 15.64 -5.59
CA GLU A 1 0.04 14.67 -4.55
C GLU A 1 -0.34 15.43 -3.30
N LEU A 2 -1.47 15.11 -2.69
CA LEU A 2 -1.97 15.75 -1.48
C LEU A 2 -1.70 14.81 -0.31
N ILE A 3 -0.83 15.21 0.60
CA ILE A 3 -0.82 14.67 1.95
C ILE A 3 -1.76 15.57 2.72
N ASP A 4 -2.98 15.10 2.99
CA ASP A 4 -3.87 15.83 3.89
C ASP A 4 -3.42 15.55 5.32
N PHE A 5 -2.65 16.48 5.87
CA PHE A 5 -2.11 16.35 7.21
C PHE A 5 -3.15 16.90 8.19
N HIS A 6 -4.09 16.04 8.60
CA HIS A 6 -4.97 16.35 9.71
C HIS A 6 -4.12 16.40 11.00
N GLY A 7 -3.60 17.58 11.31
CA GLY A 7 -2.88 17.86 12.56
C GLY A 7 -3.80 17.70 13.77
N GLY A 8 -3.22 17.29 14.90
CA GLY A 8 -3.96 17.03 16.15
C GLY A 8 -3.47 15.83 16.95
N TRP A 9 -2.24 15.36 16.72
CA TRP A 9 -1.70 14.19 17.42
C TRP A 9 -1.25 14.59 18.82
N SER A 10 -1.96 14.09 19.83
CA SER A 10 -1.73 14.41 21.24
C SER A 10 -0.89 13.35 21.95
N ASN A 11 -0.77 12.15 21.38
CA ASN A 11 0.01 11.05 21.94
C ASN A 11 0.50 10.06 20.85
N VAL A 12 1.30 9.06 21.25
CA VAL A 12 1.88 8.04 20.35
C VAL A 12 0.82 7.16 19.66
N MET A 13 -0.32 6.92 20.32
CA MET A 13 -1.41 6.15 19.72
C MET A 13 -2.03 6.90 18.55
N ASP A 14 -2.21 8.21 18.65
CA ASP A 14 -2.77 9.02 17.55
C ASP A 14 -1.90 8.92 16.29
N VAL A 15 -0.57 9.00 16.46
CA VAL A 15 0.40 8.84 15.36
C VAL A 15 0.36 7.42 14.79
N THR A 16 0.23 6.42 15.67
CA THR A 16 0.16 5.01 15.27
C THR A 16 -1.08 4.76 14.41
N ILE A 17 -2.24 5.28 14.82
CA ILE A 17 -3.50 5.16 14.06
C ILE A 17 -3.36 5.88 12.70
N ALA A 18 -2.91 7.13 12.69
CA ALA A 18 -2.72 7.88 11.45
C ALA A 18 -1.76 7.17 10.48
N THR A 19 -0.70 6.55 11.01
CA THR A 19 0.24 5.75 10.21
C THR A 19 -0.43 4.48 9.68
N MET A 20 -1.21 3.76 10.49
CA MET A 20 -1.94 2.57 10.04
C MET A 20 -2.95 2.92 8.94
N GLU A 21 -3.69 4.01 9.08
CA GLU A 21 -4.63 4.50 8.06
C GLU A 21 -3.90 4.87 6.77
N TRP A 22 -2.79 5.59 6.86
CA TRP A 22 -1.98 5.93 5.69
C TRP A 22 -1.43 4.68 5.00
N VAL A 23 -0.90 3.71 5.74
CA VAL A 23 -0.39 2.45 5.19
C VAL A 23 -1.50 1.65 4.52
N ALA A 24 -2.69 1.61 5.12
CA ALA A 24 -3.86 0.94 4.54
C ALA A 24 -4.19 1.58 3.18
N TRP A 25 -4.48 2.89 3.18
CA TRP A 25 -4.81 3.64 1.97
C TRP A 25 -3.73 3.52 0.89
N TYR A 26 -2.45 3.68 1.26
CA TYR A 26 -1.34 3.60 0.31
C TYR A 26 -1.31 2.26 -0.40
N ASN A 27 -1.54 1.17 0.33
CA ASN A 27 -1.45 -0.17 -0.25
C ASN A 27 -2.70 -0.55 -1.05
N THR A 28 -3.89 -0.07 -0.67
CA THR A 28 -5.17 -0.53 -1.24
C THR A 28 -5.82 0.41 -2.24
N GLU A 29 -5.57 1.71 -2.11
CA GLU A 29 -6.35 2.73 -2.82
C GLU A 29 -5.47 3.67 -3.63
N ARG A 30 -4.22 3.92 -3.21
CA ARG A 30 -3.31 4.81 -3.94
C ARG A 30 -2.95 4.22 -5.29
N ILE A 31 -3.41 4.85 -6.36
CA ILE A 31 -3.01 4.52 -7.73
C ILE A 31 -1.58 4.97 -8.00
N HIS A 32 -0.69 4.04 -8.38
CA HIS A 32 0.73 4.31 -8.58
C HIS A 32 1.18 4.02 -10.01
N SER A 33 1.79 5.00 -10.69
CA SER A 33 2.22 4.88 -12.09
C SER A 33 3.28 3.80 -12.30
N TYR A 34 4.26 3.68 -11.40
CA TYR A 34 5.22 2.56 -11.38
C TYR A 34 4.55 1.18 -11.36
N CYS A 35 3.41 1.05 -10.69
CA CYS A 35 2.65 -0.20 -10.64
C CYS A 35 1.79 -0.43 -11.90
N GLY A 36 1.80 0.48 -12.87
CA GLY A 36 0.91 0.43 -14.03
C GLY A 36 -0.44 1.10 -13.80
N ASN A 37 -0.50 2.07 -12.89
CA ASN A 37 -1.73 2.74 -12.47
C ASN A 37 -2.75 1.81 -11.78
N ILE A 38 -2.25 0.90 -10.96
CA ILE A 38 -3.04 0.08 -10.01
C ILE A 38 -2.50 0.28 -8.59
N PRO A 39 -3.25 -0.15 -7.54
CA PRO A 39 -2.75 -0.14 -6.17
C PRO A 39 -1.49 -1.00 -5.99
N PRO A 40 -0.57 -0.60 -5.08
CA PRO A 40 0.63 -1.37 -4.77
C PRO A 40 0.36 -2.82 -4.37
N ARG A 41 -0.70 -3.07 -3.58
CA ARG A 41 -1.06 -4.44 -3.18
C ARG A 41 -1.35 -5.34 -4.38
N GLU A 42 -2.14 -4.84 -5.34
CA GLU A 42 -2.48 -5.62 -6.54
C GLU A 42 -1.24 -5.91 -7.40
N CYS A 43 -0.33 -4.94 -7.50
CA CYS A 43 0.94 -5.12 -8.19
C CYS A 43 1.79 -6.23 -7.54
N GLU A 44 1.89 -6.22 -6.22
CA GLU A 44 2.63 -7.23 -5.46
C GLU A 44 1.98 -8.62 -5.55
N GLU A 45 0.65 -8.70 -5.48
CA GLU A 45 -0.10 -9.95 -5.67
C GLU A 45 0.13 -10.54 -7.07
N ALA A 46 0.13 -9.71 -8.12
CA ALA A 46 0.45 -10.14 -9.48
C ALA A 46 1.88 -10.67 -9.60
N PHE A 47 2.84 -9.98 -8.98
CA PHE A 47 4.24 -10.43 -8.92
C PHE A 47 4.37 -11.79 -8.22
N HIS A 48 3.78 -11.96 -7.04
CA HIS A 48 3.82 -13.22 -6.31
C HIS A 48 3.12 -14.37 -7.04
N ARG A 49 1.98 -14.09 -7.70
CA ARG A 49 1.29 -15.08 -8.54
C ARG A 49 2.19 -15.57 -9.67
N SER A 50 2.84 -14.65 -10.38
CA SER A 50 3.76 -15.01 -11.48
C SER A 50 4.93 -15.88 -11.00
N ARG A 51 5.51 -15.56 -9.85
CA ARG A 51 6.61 -16.34 -9.25
C ARG A 51 6.17 -17.71 -8.75
N GLY A 52 4.98 -17.81 -8.16
CA GLY A 52 4.39 -19.08 -7.75
C GLY A 52 4.15 -20.02 -8.93
N THR A 53 3.70 -19.47 -10.07
CA THR A 53 3.56 -20.24 -11.33
C THR A 53 4.90 -20.73 -11.86
N THR A 54 5.95 -19.91 -11.79
CA THR A 54 7.31 -20.33 -12.20
C THR A 54 7.88 -21.43 -11.31
N ALA A 55 7.59 -21.43 -10.01
CA ALA A 55 8.09 -22.45 -9.07
C ALA A 55 7.39 -23.82 -9.19
N GLN A 56 6.17 -23.87 -9.75
CA GLN A 56 5.37 -25.10 -9.87
C GLN A 56 5.50 -25.79 -11.25
N THR A 57 6.12 -25.12 -12.23
CA THR A 57 6.33 -25.64 -13.60
C THR A 57 7.77 -26.13 -13.84
N GLY A 58 8.54 -26.37 -12.78
CA GLY A 58 9.93 -26.88 -12.83
C GLY A 58 10.03 -28.35 -12.44
#